data_AF-A0A225W6S1-F1
#
_entry.id   AF-A0A225W6S1-F1
#
_cell.length_a   1.000
_cell.length_b   1.000
_cell.length_c   1.000
_cell.angle_alpha   90.00
_cell.angle_beta   90.00
_cell.angle_gamma   90.00
#
_symmetry.space_group_name_H-M   'P 1'
#
loop_
_entity.id
_entity.type
_entity.pdbx_description
1 polymer ?
#
loop_
_entity_poly.entity_id
_entity_poly.type
_entity_poly.pdbx_seq_one_letter_code
_entity_poly.pdbx_strand_id
1 'polypeptide(L)'
;MIGKPLRRASTSRASDTHSVVSFSSMRTMDRDRLRDKARHMQMSENLRLTMCARLQQKLHKSPKVAEAMASEVLKILRQRGIPAAELSDAALAEIVHELTSRRHEQITMARTARKPDNQVESQVKNIQLKEERNSGRRSAKNKERSNNSANHVKGGSRGHVAFSTEGNTSRVDVDDDRYLTEAQLQQKSVGFSLPPRHSPKKERDNGIWEEIVKFSSVEEQMDAQRIKERKLRERREYTAELEAQVKLKRNASQLERERRAEYHRQTLERIHQAEDEERRKEHERLEREHHLIECQTQQRLAKQSQVNREKALKKAQEQHAAELLEKQRKNDLAREKARKDAEKRRVEQVFLENEAQLEQKRQQQARDRELELKLADEYIAMEQRKDEARRKQIETMAENIKKKMKIFDDTAKATMDAKAREEDERVRRYQQEYTKKLLEDERKRRADAEARSHAQQEQLRLQMKEKKEREAALKRDLNKQADLWKQERVEAERREKLAKQQRAIRNRSQQDVLLQQMREHEQRNLRADQTNHEVQLNSRLLEKIHQQAGVVQSQAEGVVHETQNRSRELQEHEQALHLQNSQRAVKF
;
A
#
# COMPACT_ATOMS: atom_id res chain seq x y z
N MET A 1 103.12 5.30 2.58
CA MET A 1 102.12 5.67 1.55
C MET A 1 101.10 4.54 1.40
N ILE A 2 99.85 4.96 1.17
CA ILE A 2 98.59 4.26 0.84
C ILE A 2 98.68 2.82 0.32
N GLY A 3 97.76 1.94 0.79
CA GLY A 3 97.20 0.84 -0.02
C GLY A 3 96.91 -0.51 0.67
N LYS A 4 95.69 -0.69 1.21
CA LYS A 4 95.04 -1.97 1.56
C LYS A 4 94.39 -2.60 0.29
N PRO A 5 93.77 -3.82 0.31
CA PRO A 5 93.99 -5.04 1.10
C PRO A 5 93.90 -6.37 0.27
N LEU A 6 94.29 -7.51 0.87
CA LEU A 6 93.84 -8.86 0.49
C LEU A 6 92.90 -9.42 1.56
N ARG A 7 91.77 -10.03 1.15
CA ARG A 7 90.94 -10.93 1.97
C ARG A 7 91.06 -12.36 1.42
N ARG A 8 91.36 -13.32 2.29
CA ARG A 8 91.02 -14.73 2.08
C ARG A 8 90.55 -15.35 3.39
N ALA A 9 89.63 -16.30 3.21
CA ALA A 9 88.75 -16.88 4.19
C ALA A 9 89.43 -17.88 5.15
N SER A 10 88.81 -18.09 6.31
CA SER A 10 88.88 -19.35 7.05
C SER A 10 87.54 -19.64 7.72
N THR A 11 87.16 -20.90 7.58
CA THR A 11 85.98 -21.67 8.00
C THR A 11 85.68 -21.71 9.49
N SER A 12 84.39 -21.86 9.84
CA SER A 12 83.97 -22.62 11.04
C SER A 12 82.50 -23.06 10.99
N ARG A 13 82.32 -24.39 10.81
CA ARG A 13 81.50 -25.32 11.61
C ARG A 13 80.01 -24.98 11.85
N ALA A 14 79.13 -25.74 11.20
CA ALA A 14 77.73 -25.94 11.60
C ALA A 14 77.56 -27.38 12.13
N SER A 15 76.94 -27.54 13.30
CA SER A 15 76.35 -28.80 13.76
C SER A 15 75.00 -28.50 14.42
N ASP A 16 73.97 -29.14 13.86
CA ASP A 16 72.65 -29.56 14.35
C ASP A 16 72.10 -29.07 15.70
N THR A 17 70.82 -28.64 15.65
CA THR A 17 69.74 -29.26 16.45
C THR A 17 68.38 -29.04 15.75
N HIS A 18 67.69 -30.13 15.44
CA HIS A 18 66.27 -30.15 15.06
C HIS A 18 65.39 -29.84 16.30
N SER A 19 64.38 -28.96 16.19
CA SER A 19 63.17 -29.07 17.03
C SER A 19 61.99 -28.21 16.54
N VAL A 20 60.85 -28.89 16.33
CA VAL A 20 59.46 -28.40 16.23
C VAL A 20 59.06 -27.54 15.01
N VAL A 21 58.87 -28.18 13.87
CA VAL A 21 57.92 -27.69 12.86
C VAL A 21 56.51 -27.98 13.37
N SER A 22 55.85 -26.94 13.90
CA SER A 22 54.42 -26.97 14.20
C SER A 22 53.62 -27.06 12.90
N PHE A 23 52.79 -28.10 12.80
CA PHE A 23 51.72 -28.24 11.84
C PHE A 23 50.67 -27.12 12.01
N SER A 24 50.83 -26.01 11.30
CA SER A 24 49.75 -25.02 11.12
C SER A 24 49.88 -24.22 9.82
N SER A 25 50.34 -24.83 8.72
CA SER A 25 50.26 -24.22 7.38
C SER A 25 49.10 -24.83 6.58
N MET A 26 47.88 -24.51 7.00
CA MET A 26 46.67 -24.71 6.20
C MET A 26 45.89 -23.40 6.24
N ARG A 27 45.88 -22.71 5.09
CA ARG A 27 45.00 -21.58 4.73
C ARG A 27 45.35 -20.20 5.29
N THR A 28 46.52 -19.67 4.96
CA THR A 28 46.63 -18.22 4.72
C THR A 28 46.73 -18.02 3.21
N MET A 29 45.62 -17.60 2.59
CA MET A 29 45.64 -17.09 1.23
C MET A 29 46.65 -15.94 1.20
N ASP A 30 47.68 -16.07 0.37
CA ASP A 30 48.74 -15.08 0.16
C ASP A 30 48.11 -13.68 -0.02
N ARG A 31 48.41 -12.74 0.89
CA ARG A 31 47.83 -11.38 0.86
C ARG A 31 48.12 -10.67 -0.47
N ASP A 32 49.24 -10.99 -1.09
CA ASP A 32 49.64 -10.43 -2.37
C ASP A 32 48.82 -11.02 -3.53
N ARG A 33 48.51 -12.33 -3.52
CA ARG A 33 47.56 -12.93 -4.48
C ARG A 33 46.15 -12.33 -4.36
N LEU A 34 45.71 -11.99 -3.15
CA LEU A 34 44.43 -11.30 -2.93
C LEU A 34 44.43 -9.88 -3.48
N ARG A 35 45.54 -9.14 -3.30
CA ARG A 35 45.71 -7.79 -3.88
C ARG A 35 45.75 -7.83 -5.40
N ASP A 36 46.47 -8.78 -5.99
CA ASP A 36 46.55 -8.94 -7.44
C ASP A 36 45.20 -9.36 -8.04
N LYS A 37 44.46 -10.24 -7.36
CA LYS A 37 43.09 -10.61 -7.75
C LYS A 37 42.14 -9.41 -7.67
N ALA A 38 42.26 -8.55 -6.66
CA ALA A 38 41.47 -7.33 -6.53
C ALA A 38 41.80 -6.31 -7.64
N ARG A 39 43.08 -6.11 -7.96
CA ARG A 39 43.52 -5.26 -9.08
C ARG A 39 43.02 -5.79 -10.42
N HIS A 40 43.11 -7.10 -10.65
CA HIS A 40 42.61 -7.74 -11.87
C HIS A 40 41.09 -7.60 -12.01
N MET A 41 40.35 -7.76 -10.91
CA MET A 41 38.91 -7.50 -10.90
C MET A 41 38.58 -6.05 -11.27
N GLN A 42 39.24 -5.07 -10.64
CA GLN A 42 39.03 -3.65 -10.95
C GLN A 42 39.34 -3.32 -12.42
N MET A 43 40.43 -3.87 -12.98
CA MET A 43 40.73 -3.69 -14.40
C MET A 43 39.67 -4.32 -15.31
N SER A 44 39.16 -5.51 -14.96
CA SER A 44 38.11 -6.18 -15.73
C SER A 44 36.77 -5.44 -15.67
N GLU A 45 36.45 -4.81 -14.54
CA GLU A 45 35.26 -3.97 -14.37
C GLU A 45 35.39 -2.66 -15.13
N ASN A 46 36.55 -2.00 -15.07
CA ASN A 46 36.82 -0.81 -15.87
C ASN A 46 36.64 -1.11 -17.35
N LEU A 47 37.22 -2.21 -17.85
CA LEU A 47 37.07 -2.61 -19.25
C LEU A 47 35.61 -2.89 -19.63
N ARG A 48 34.84 -3.51 -18.74
CA ARG A 48 33.40 -3.74 -18.91
C ARG A 48 32.62 -2.44 -19.00
N LEU A 49 32.95 -1.45 -18.16
CA LEU A 49 32.32 -0.13 -18.17
C LEU A 49 32.67 0.66 -19.43
N THR A 50 33.93 0.62 -19.87
CA THR A 50 34.35 1.27 -21.13
C THR A 50 33.64 0.65 -22.34
N MET A 51 33.51 -0.67 -22.37
CA MET A 51 32.78 -1.38 -23.42
C MET A 51 31.28 -1.04 -23.38
N CYS A 52 30.68 -0.97 -22.19
CA CYS A 52 29.28 -0.56 -22.00
C CYS A 52 29.03 0.86 -22.52
N ALA A 53 29.92 1.81 -22.22
CA ALA A 53 29.84 3.18 -22.72
C ALA A 53 29.94 3.22 -24.26
N ARG A 54 30.86 2.45 -24.85
CA ARG A 54 31.03 2.34 -26.31
C ARG A 54 29.79 1.77 -27.00
N LEU A 55 29.16 0.74 -26.43
CA LEU A 55 27.90 0.16 -26.92
C LEU A 55 26.72 1.15 -26.86
N GLN A 56 26.66 2.00 -25.83
CA GLN A 56 25.64 3.02 -25.70
C GLN A 56 25.84 4.17 -26.70
N GLN A 57 27.08 4.61 -26.89
CA GLN A 57 27.40 5.76 -27.75
C GLN A 57 27.40 5.42 -29.25
N LYS A 58 27.96 4.27 -29.64
CA LYS A 58 28.17 3.91 -31.06
C LYS A 58 27.05 3.05 -31.64
N LEU A 59 26.41 2.23 -30.82
CA LEU A 59 25.38 1.27 -31.25
C LEU A 59 24.00 1.55 -30.64
N HIS A 60 23.86 2.68 -29.94
CA HIS A 60 22.61 3.18 -29.34
C HIS A 60 21.84 2.12 -28.52
N LYS A 61 22.58 1.25 -27.82
CA LYS A 61 22.00 0.20 -26.98
C LYS A 61 21.58 0.78 -25.64
N SER A 62 20.41 0.37 -25.12
CA SER A 62 19.95 0.84 -23.81
C SER A 62 20.90 0.38 -22.69
N PRO A 63 21.05 1.13 -21.58
CA PRO A 63 22.08 0.85 -20.57
C PRO A 63 22.05 -0.58 -20.02
N LYS A 64 20.85 -1.14 -19.77
CA LYS A 64 20.68 -2.52 -19.29
C LYS A 64 21.11 -3.58 -20.32
N VAL A 65 20.88 -3.29 -21.60
CA VAL A 65 21.24 -4.21 -22.69
C VAL A 65 22.74 -4.09 -22.99
N ALA A 66 23.29 -2.88 -22.94
CA ALA A 66 24.72 -2.63 -23.08
C ALA A 66 25.56 -3.31 -21.98
N GLU A 67 25.09 -3.33 -20.73
CA GLU A 67 25.79 -4.02 -19.63
C GLU A 67 25.86 -5.55 -19.83
N ALA A 68 24.74 -6.15 -20.23
CA ALA A 68 24.68 -7.57 -20.53
C ALA A 68 25.56 -7.93 -21.74
N MET A 69 25.47 -7.16 -22.83
CA MET A 69 26.26 -7.40 -24.02
C MET A 69 27.74 -7.11 -23.82
N ALA A 70 28.13 -6.12 -23.01
CA ALA A 70 29.54 -5.81 -22.73
C ALA A 70 30.28 -7.03 -22.14
N SER A 71 29.60 -7.79 -21.29
CA SER A 71 30.17 -8.98 -20.65
C SER A 71 30.33 -10.14 -21.64
N GLU A 72 29.38 -10.29 -22.57
CA GLU A 72 29.42 -11.31 -23.64
C GLU A 72 30.43 -10.95 -24.74
N VAL A 73 30.50 -9.68 -25.14
CA VAL A 73 31.49 -9.16 -26.09
C VAL A 73 32.90 -9.38 -25.56
N LEU A 74 33.19 -9.04 -24.30
CA LEU A 74 34.50 -9.28 -23.70
C LEU A 74 34.85 -10.78 -23.61
N LYS A 75 33.85 -11.64 -23.43
CA LYS A 75 34.03 -13.09 -23.45
C LYS A 75 34.39 -13.60 -24.86
N ILE A 76 33.73 -13.08 -25.89
CA ILE A 76 34.02 -13.42 -27.30
C ILE A 76 35.40 -12.90 -27.70
N LEU A 77 35.77 -11.68 -27.30
CA LEU A 77 37.10 -11.13 -27.59
C LEU A 77 38.21 -11.95 -26.95
N ARG A 78 38.00 -12.39 -25.70
CA ARG A 78 38.93 -13.31 -25.01
C ARG A 78 39.04 -14.66 -25.74
N GLN A 79 37.95 -15.17 -26.29
CA GLN A 79 37.95 -16.42 -27.07
C GLN A 79 38.60 -16.27 -28.45
N ARG A 80 38.46 -15.10 -29.09
CA ARG A 80 39.06 -14.76 -30.39
C ARG A 80 40.52 -14.27 -30.27
N GLY A 81 41.03 -14.09 -29.05
CA GLY A 81 42.39 -13.58 -28.81
C GLY A 81 42.59 -12.10 -29.17
N ILE A 82 41.50 -11.35 -29.39
CA ILE A 82 41.56 -9.96 -29.82
C ILE A 82 41.60 -9.06 -28.57
N PRO A 83 42.65 -8.23 -28.38
CA PRO A 83 42.68 -7.29 -27.27
C PRO A 83 41.59 -6.22 -27.46
N ALA A 84 40.87 -5.91 -26.38
CA ALA A 84 39.73 -5.00 -26.42
C ALA A 84 40.09 -3.56 -26.85
N ALA A 85 41.38 -3.19 -26.82
CA ALA A 85 41.89 -1.91 -27.29
C ALA A 85 41.95 -1.81 -28.83
N GLU A 86 42.10 -2.93 -29.55
CA GLU A 86 42.26 -2.96 -31.01
C GLU A 86 40.96 -3.23 -31.76
N LEU A 87 39.85 -3.37 -31.03
CA LEU A 87 38.55 -3.62 -31.65
C LEU A 87 38.06 -2.37 -32.39
N SER A 88 37.85 -2.48 -33.71
CA SER A 88 37.22 -1.43 -34.52
C SER A 88 35.72 -1.32 -34.26
N ASP A 89 35.13 -0.13 -34.50
CA ASP A 89 33.69 0.09 -34.32
C ASP A 89 32.84 -0.83 -35.23
N ALA A 90 33.35 -1.17 -36.42
CA ALA A 90 32.70 -2.10 -37.36
C ALA A 90 32.70 -3.55 -36.84
N ALA A 91 33.85 -4.05 -36.37
CA ALA A 91 33.95 -5.39 -35.79
C ALA A 91 33.12 -5.52 -34.49
N LEU A 92 33.01 -4.45 -33.71
CA LEU A 92 32.11 -4.41 -32.55
C LEU A 92 30.63 -4.50 -32.96
N ALA A 93 30.24 -3.82 -34.04
CA ALA A 93 28.88 -3.88 -34.57
C ALA A 93 28.50 -5.29 -35.04
N GLU A 94 29.41 -5.97 -35.73
CA GLU A 94 29.22 -7.36 -36.19
C GLU A 94 29.04 -8.33 -35.01
N ILE A 95 29.91 -8.28 -34.00
CA ILE A 95 29.79 -9.15 -32.81
C ILE A 95 28.47 -8.91 -32.08
N VAL A 96 28.04 -7.66 -31.96
CA VAL A 96 26.77 -7.30 -31.31
C VAL A 96 25.57 -7.76 -32.15
N HIS A 97 25.66 -7.69 -33.48
CA HIS A 97 24.62 -8.16 -34.38
C HIS A 97 24.50 -9.69 -34.33
N GLU A 98 25.63 -10.41 -34.29
CA GLU A 98 25.69 -11.87 -34.09
C GLU A 98 25.04 -12.28 -32.76
N LEU A 99 25.39 -11.61 -31.66
CA LEU A 99 24.78 -11.85 -30.34
C LEU A 99 23.28 -11.55 -30.32
N THR A 100 22.85 -10.47 -30.97
CA THR A 100 21.43 -10.08 -31.02
C THR A 100 20.62 -11.09 -31.84
N SER A 101 21.15 -11.53 -32.98
CA SER A 101 20.53 -12.53 -33.86
C SER A 101 20.43 -13.88 -33.16
N ARG A 102 21.52 -14.35 -32.53
CA ARG A 102 21.54 -15.60 -31.75
C ARG A 102 20.55 -15.58 -30.59
N ARG A 103 20.40 -14.43 -29.91
CA ARG A 103 19.42 -14.27 -28.83
C ARG A 103 17.98 -14.27 -29.36
N HIS A 104 17.74 -13.68 -30.53
CA HIS A 104 16.44 -13.71 -31.18
C HIS A 104 16.07 -15.15 -31.58
N GLU A 105 17.01 -15.89 -32.16
CA GLU A 105 16.86 -17.31 -32.53
C GLU A 105 16.54 -18.20 -31.31
N GLN A 106 17.21 -17.99 -30.18
CA GLN A 106 16.92 -18.71 -28.94
C GLN A 106 15.51 -18.41 -28.41
N ILE A 107 15.04 -17.15 -28.54
CA ILE A 107 13.69 -16.77 -28.11
C ILE A 107 12.64 -17.38 -29.04
N THR A 108 12.88 -17.40 -30.35
CA THR A 108 11.99 -18.04 -31.32
C THR A 108 11.94 -19.55 -31.12
N MET A 109 13.08 -20.22 -30.88
CA MET A 109 13.12 -21.65 -30.57
C MET A 109 12.42 -21.99 -29.24
N ALA A 110 12.56 -21.14 -28.22
CA ALA A 110 11.86 -21.31 -26.94
C ALA A 110 10.34 -21.08 -27.06
N ARG A 111 9.89 -20.28 -28.03
CA ARG A 111 8.47 -20.08 -28.34
C ARG A 111 7.88 -21.25 -29.15
N THR A 112 8.63 -21.81 -30.10
CA THR A 112 8.18 -22.96 -30.89
C THR A 112 8.21 -24.28 -30.12
N ALA A 113 9.00 -24.38 -29.06
CA ALA A 113 9.02 -25.53 -28.14
C ALA A 113 7.81 -25.59 -27.18
N ARG A 114 6.96 -24.56 -27.15
CA ARG A 114 5.69 -24.56 -26.39
C ARG A 114 4.52 -24.80 -27.33
N LYS A 115 4.26 -26.07 -27.67
CA LYS A 115 2.95 -26.48 -28.20
C LYS A 115 1.88 -26.32 -27.10
N PRO A 116 0.64 -25.94 -27.45
CA PRO A 116 -0.47 -25.93 -26.50
C PRO A 116 -1.08 -27.33 -26.47
N ASP A 117 -1.08 -27.98 -25.30
CA ASP A 117 -1.92 -29.14 -25.06
C ASP A 117 -2.68 -28.97 -23.74
N ASN A 118 -3.92 -29.45 -23.79
CA ASN A 118 -5.01 -29.18 -22.87
C ASN A 118 -4.91 -29.88 -21.51
N GLN A 119 -5.58 -29.24 -20.52
CA GLN A 119 -6.19 -29.78 -19.29
C GLN A 119 -5.29 -30.43 -18.21
N VAL A 120 -5.31 -29.83 -17.01
CA VAL A 120 -5.76 -30.38 -15.70
C VAL A 120 -5.24 -29.46 -14.57
N GLU A 121 -6.08 -29.29 -13.55
CA GLU A 121 -5.94 -28.36 -12.43
C GLU A 121 -4.72 -28.56 -11.50
N SER A 122 -4.44 -27.48 -10.76
CA SER A 122 -3.80 -27.41 -9.44
C SER A 122 -2.32 -27.01 -9.32
N GLN A 123 -2.19 -25.82 -8.72
CA GLN A 123 -1.20 -25.38 -7.74
C GLN A 123 0.18 -24.89 -8.19
N VAL A 124 0.33 -23.57 -7.98
CA VAL A 124 1.50 -22.85 -7.42
C VAL A 124 2.81 -22.95 -8.22
N LYS A 125 3.12 -21.87 -8.94
CA LYS A 125 4.41 -21.15 -8.83
C LYS A 125 4.37 -19.82 -9.58
N ASN A 126 4.78 -18.77 -8.86
CA ASN A 126 5.19 -17.48 -9.38
C ASN A 126 6.10 -17.63 -10.60
N ILE A 127 5.90 -16.82 -11.65
CA ILE A 127 6.96 -16.12 -12.42
C ILE A 127 6.31 -15.04 -13.30
N GLN A 128 6.77 -13.82 -13.05
CA GLN A 128 6.80 -12.60 -13.85
C GLN A 128 6.30 -12.67 -15.31
N LEU A 129 5.22 -11.92 -15.58
CA LEU A 129 4.91 -11.39 -16.91
C LEU A 129 5.45 -9.95 -17.00
N LYS A 130 6.37 -9.73 -17.95
CA LYS A 130 6.78 -8.40 -18.43
C LYS A 130 5.68 -7.86 -19.33
N GLU A 131 5.01 -6.79 -18.91
CA GLU A 131 4.29 -5.89 -19.81
C GLU A 131 5.31 -4.88 -20.38
N GLU A 132 5.55 -4.94 -21.69
CA GLU A 132 6.15 -3.84 -22.44
C GLU A 132 5.07 -2.79 -22.70
N ARG A 133 5.15 -1.66 -21.98
CA ARG A 133 4.41 -0.43 -22.32
C ARG A 133 5.33 0.47 -23.13
N ASN A 134 5.08 0.56 -24.44
CA ASN A 134 5.63 1.63 -25.27
C ASN A 134 4.89 2.93 -24.95
N SER A 135 5.64 3.90 -24.41
CA SER A 135 5.27 5.31 -24.35
C SER A 135 5.68 5.98 -25.66
N GLY A 136 4.76 6.71 -26.27
CA GLY A 136 5.01 7.53 -27.45
C GLY A 136 4.13 8.77 -27.42
N ARG A 137 4.72 9.91 -27.03
CA ARG A 137 4.11 11.24 -27.01
C ARG A 137 4.74 12.07 -28.13
N ARG A 138 3.91 12.85 -28.82
CA ARG A 138 4.17 13.98 -29.75
C ARG A 138 4.38 13.64 -31.24
N SER A 139 3.53 14.16 -32.11
CA SER A 139 3.77 15.46 -32.78
C SER A 139 2.62 15.79 -33.74
N ALA A 140 2.25 17.07 -33.76
CA ALA A 140 1.31 17.66 -34.70
C ALA A 140 1.93 17.83 -36.10
N LYS A 141 1.10 17.69 -37.15
CA LYS A 141 1.24 18.40 -38.42
C LYS A 141 -0.10 18.38 -39.17
N ASN A 142 -0.67 19.57 -39.33
CA ASN A 142 -1.63 19.92 -40.39
C ASN A 142 -1.00 19.63 -41.77
N LYS A 143 -1.82 19.25 -42.76
CA LYS A 143 -2.04 20.01 -44.02
C LYS A 143 -2.89 19.21 -45.04
N GLU A 144 -4.01 19.84 -45.42
CA GLU A 144 -4.70 19.84 -46.73
C GLU A 144 -5.19 18.54 -47.40
N ARG A 145 -6.52 18.45 -47.55
CA ARG A 145 -7.31 18.60 -48.82
C ARG A 145 -8.80 18.37 -48.46
N SER A 146 -9.65 19.40 -48.57
CA SER A 146 -10.53 19.69 -49.73
C SER A 146 -11.68 18.68 -49.91
N ASN A 147 -12.94 19.00 -50.22
CA ASN A 147 -13.85 20.16 -50.16
C ASN A 147 -15.21 19.62 -50.69
N ASN A 148 -16.28 20.38 -50.45
CA ASN A 148 -17.65 20.29 -50.99
C ASN A 148 -18.58 19.30 -50.26
N SER A 149 -19.80 19.67 -49.83
CA SER A 149 -20.73 20.69 -50.33
C SER A 149 -21.29 21.61 -49.25
N ALA A 150 -21.33 22.90 -49.58
CA ALA A 150 -22.02 23.96 -48.85
C ALA A 150 -23.45 24.17 -49.38
N ASN A 151 -24.18 25.00 -48.62
CA ASN A 151 -25.36 25.82 -48.94
C ASN A 151 -26.69 25.30 -48.35
N HIS A 152 -27.47 26.09 -47.61
CA HIS A 152 -27.32 27.44 -47.09
C HIS A 152 -28.40 27.62 -46.00
N VAL A 153 -28.03 28.23 -44.87
CA VAL A 153 -28.95 28.86 -43.92
C VAL A 153 -28.60 30.34 -43.85
N LYS A 154 -29.60 31.21 -44.01
CA LYS A 154 -29.67 32.61 -43.59
C LYS A 154 -31.10 33.08 -43.88
N GLY A 155 -31.82 33.77 -43.03
CA GLY A 155 -31.57 34.39 -41.73
C GLY A 155 -32.88 35.09 -41.33
N GLY A 156 -33.11 35.25 -40.03
CA GLY A 156 -34.29 35.96 -39.54
C GLY A 156 -34.22 37.48 -39.74
N SER A 157 -35.34 38.18 -39.55
CA SER A 157 -35.62 38.92 -38.31
C SER A 157 -36.76 39.94 -38.52
N ARG A 158 -37.62 40.05 -37.51
CA ARG A 158 -38.48 41.20 -37.11
C ARG A 158 -39.73 41.57 -37.92
N GLY A 159 -40.84 41.76 -37.20
CA GLY A 159 -41.92 42.66 -37.63
C GLY A 159 -43.36 42.37 -37.15
N HIS A 160 -43.57 42.38 -35.85
CA HIS A 160 -44.76 42.74 -35.06
C HIS A 160 -46.08 43.24 -35.74
N VAL A 161 -47.21 42.79 -35.13
CA VAL A 161 -48.56 43.42 -34.97
C VAL A 161 -49.73 42.98 -35.89
N ALA A 162 -50.58 42.13 -35.27
CA ALA A 162 -52.04 42.18 -35.13
C ALA A 162 -53.05 41.71 -36.22
N PHE A 163 -53.99 40.92 -35.67
CA PHE A 163 -55.44 40.84 -35.92
C PHE A 163 -56.01 39.76 -36.88
N SER A 164 -57.07 39.11 -36.38
CA SER A 164 -58.10 38.31 -37.07
C SER A 164 -57.67 36.90 -37.54
N THR A 165 -58.42 35.80 -37.41
CA THR A 165 -59.81 35.49 -37.03
C THR A 165 -59.88 34.00 -36.66
N GLU A 166 -60.84 33.63 -35.81
CA GLU A 166 -61.26 32.25 -35.52
C GLU A 166 -61.71 31.50 -36.78
N GLY A 167 -61.25 30.25 -36.93
CA GLY A 167 -61.55 29.36 -38.04
C GLY A 167 -62.72 28.43 -37.72
N ASN A 168 -63.89 28.80 -38.23
CA ASN A 168 -65.10 27.99 -38.39
C ASN A 168 -65.12 27.48 -39.84
N THR A 169 -65.28 26.17 -40.09
CA THR A 169 -65.56 25.66 -41.45
C THR A 169 -66.58 24.52 -41.46
N SER A 170 -67.68 24.84 -42.16
CA SER A 170 -68.81 24.08 -42.73
C SER A 170 -68.54 22.61 -43.12
N ARG A 171 -69.46 21.65 -42.92
CA ARG A 171 -70.80 21.43 -43.53
C ARG A 171 -70.77 21.37 -45.07
N VAL A 172 -70.95 20.16 -45.62
CA VAL A 172 -71.49 19.89 -46.95
C VAL A 172 -72.37 18.64 -46.88
N ASP A 173 -73.54 18.76 -47.51
CA ASP A 173 -74.60 17.81 -47.74
C ASP A 173 -74.20 16.58 -48.59
N VAL A 174 -75.08 15.56 -48.60
CA VAL A 174 -75.82 15.07 -49.79
C VAL A 174 -76.57 13.79 -49.41
N ASP A 175 -77.91 13.85 -49.58
CA ASP A 175 -78.91 12.88 -50.10
C ASP A 175 -78.80 11.37 -49.71
N ASP A 176 -79.88 10.60 -49.53
CA ASP A 176 -81.20 10.63 -50.15
C ASP A 176 -82.15 9.64 -49.41
N ASP A 177 -83.41 9.64 -49.85
CA ASP A 177 -84.44 8.59 -49.71
C ASP A 177 -85.59 8.75 -48.68
N ARG A 178 -86.64 9.39 -49.21
CA ARG A 178 -87.94 8.75 -49.52
C ARG A 178 -88.62 7.97 -48.39
N TYR A 179 -89.71 8.53 -47.86
CA TYR A 179 -91.07 8.02 -48.08
C TYR A 179 -92.07 9.14 -47.71
N LEU A 180 -92.48 9.88 -48.75
CA LEU A 180 -93.64 10.76 -48.76
C LEU A 180 -94.89 9.88 -48.78
N THR A 181 -95.74 9.99 -47.75
CA THR A 181 -97.06 9.36 -47.77
C THR A 181 -98.00 10.20 -48.63
N GLU A 182 -98.52 9.55 -49.67
CA GLU A 182 -99.33 9.99 -50.82
C GLU A 182 -100.66 10.73 -50.51
N ALA A 183 -100.91 11.12 -49.26
CA ALA A 183 -102.21 11.62 -48.80
C ALA A 183 -102.39 13.16 -48.86
N GLN A 184 -101.37 13.95 -49.21
CA GLN A 184 -101.46 15.42 -49.27
C GLN A 184 -101.26 16.03 -50.69
N LEU A 185 -101.19 15.20 -51.74
CA LEU A 185 -100.97 15.65 -53.13
C LEU A 185 -102.17 15.44 -54.08
N GLN A 186 -103.32 14.97 -53.59
CA GLN A 186 -104.55 14.82 -54.38
C GLN A 186 -105.78 15.44 -53.71
N GLN A 187 -105.76 16.75 -53.43
CA GLN A 187 -106.99 17.57 -53.32
C GLN A 187 -106.69 19.02 -53.77
N LYS A 188 -106.16 19.18 -54.99
CA LYS A 188 -106.14 20.47 -55.71
C LYS A 188 -106.40 20.23 -57.20
N SER A 189 -107.59 19.74 -57.52
CA SER A 189 -108.11 19.70 -58.89
C SER A 189 -109.61 19.42 -58.91
N VAL A 190 -110.40 20.38 -58.46
CA VAL A 190 -111.72 20.68 -59.07
C VAL A 190 -112.01 22.15 -58.77
N GLY A 191 -111.88 22.96 -59.82
CA GLY A 191 -112.35 24.33 -59.80
C GLY A 191 -113.86 24.35 -59.71
N PHE A 192 -114.40 24.95 -58.67
CA PHE A 192 -115.73 25.55 -58.66
C PHE A 192 -115.82 26.57 -57.53
N SER A 193 -115.18 27.73 -57.70
CA SER A 193 -115.41 28.91 -56.87
C SER A 193 -116.75 29.54 -57.27
N LEU A 194 -117.82 29.15 -56.59
CA LEU A 194 -119.11 29.84 -56.69
C LEU A 194 -119.04 31.20 -55.97
N PRO A 195 -119.52 32.30 -56.58
CA PRO A 195 -119.55 33.61 -55.95
C PRO A 195 -120.49 33.63 -54.72
N PRO A 196 -120.20 34.44 -53.68
CA PRO A 196 -121.08 34.62 -52.54
C PRO A 196 -122.41 35.22 -53.00
N ARG A 197 -123.48 34.43 -53.02
CA ARG A 197 -124.83 34.96 -53.22
C ARG A 197 -125.29 35.62 -51.91
N HIS A 198 -125.26 36.94 -51.88
CA HIS A 198 -126.07 37.74 -50.96
C HIS A 198 -127.54 37.44 -51.21
N SER A 199 -128.17 36.67 -50.32
CA SER A 199 -129.62 36.59 -50.19
C SER A 199 -130.09 37.42 -48.98
N PRO A 200 -131.29 38.03 -49.05
CA PRO A 200 -131.71 39.08 -48.13
C PRO A 200 -131.94 38.56 -46.71
N LYS A 201 -131.65 39.42 -45.74
CA LYS A 201 -132.02 39.29 -44.33
C LYS A 201 -133.46 38.78 -44.18
N LYS A 202 -133.60 37.54 -43.72
CA LYS A 202 -134.72 37.16 -42.87
C LYS A 202 -134.13 36.90 -41.50
N GLU A 203 -134.47 37.77 -40.56
CA GLU A 203 -134.44 37.47 -39.14
C GLU A 203 -135.19 36.15 -38.96
N ARG A 204 -134.42 35.07 -38.80
CA ARG A 204 -134.91 33.80 -38.34
C ARG A 204 -134.07 33.52 -37.11
N ASP A 205 -134.60 33.96 -35.98
CA ASP A 205 -134.04 33.78 -34.66
C ASP A 205 -133.47 32.38 -34.50
N ASN A 206 -132.22 32.33 -34.01
CA ASN A 206 -131.62 31.26 -33.22
C ASN A 206 -132.29 29.89 -33.39
N GLY A 207 -132.13 29.30 -34.57
CA GLY A 207 -132.42 27.89 -34.75
C GLY A 207 -131.44 27.09 -33.90
N ILE A 208 -131.96 26.32 -32.94
CA ILE A 208 -131.20 25.50 -31.99
C ILE A 208 -130.02 24.76 -32.66
N TRP A 209 -130.17 24.35 -33.92
CA TRP A 209 -129.12 23.69 -34.70
C TRP A 209 -127.88 24.55 -35.02
N GLU A 210 -128.02 25.85 -35.29
CA GLU A 210 -126.85 26.73 -35.49
C GLU A 210 -126.10 27.00 -34.19
N GLU A 211 -126.84 27.06 -33.08
CA GLU A 211 -126.27 27.19 -31.74
C GLU A 211 -125.54 25.90 -31.33
N ILE A 212 -126.10 24.73 -31.68
CA ILE A 212 -125.42 23.42 -31.53
C ILE A 212 -124.14 23.36 -32.36
N VAL A 213 -124.13 23.79 -33.62
CA VAL A 213 -122.90 23.74 -34.46
C VAL A 213 -121.82 24.70 -33.93
N LYS A 214 -122.20 25.91 -33.49
CA LYS A 214 -121.27 26.85 -32.84
C LYS A 214 -120.75 26.28 -31.52
N PHE A 215 -121.62 25.66 -30.72
CA PHE A 215 -121.25 24.99 -29.48
C PHE A 215 -120.31 23.81 -29.76
N SER A 216 -120.59 22.96 -30.76
CA SER A 216 -119.71 21.87 -31.18
C SER A 216 -118.35 22.37 -31.70
N SER A 217 -118.30 23.50 -32.42
CA SER A 217 -117.03 24.09 -32.85
C SER A 217 -116.21 24.64 -31.67
N VAL A 218 -116.88 25.26 -30.69
CA VAL A 218 -116.23 25.73 -29.45
C VAL A 218 -115.78 24.54 -28.61
N GLU A 219 -116.59 23.48 -28.48
CA GLU A 219 -116.21 22.23 -27.82
C GLU A 219 -115.02 21.57 -28.51
N GLU A 220 -115.01 21.48 -29.85
CA GLU A 220 -113.90 20.92 -30.62
C GLU A 220 -112.62 21.77 -30.46
N GLN A 221 -112.73 23.11 -30.41
CA GLN A 221 -111.59 23.99 -30.11
C GLN A 221 -111.08 23.79 -28.68
N MET A 222 -111.98 23.66 -27.71
CA MET A 222 -111.62 23.36 -26.32
C MET A 222 -110.96 21.99 -26.21
N ASP A 223 -111.45 20.98 -26.93
CA ASP A 223 -110.85 19.64 -26.97
C ASP A 223 -109.49 19.65 -27.67
N ALA A 224 -109.34 20.39 -28.78
CA ALA A 224 -108.04 20.58 -29.43
C ALA A 224 -107.03 21.29 -28.52
N GLN A 225 -107.47 22.26 -27.71
CA GLN A 225 -106.64 22.90 -26.69
C GLN A 225 -106.28 21.94 -25.55
N ARG A 226 -107.24 21.15 -25.04
CA ARG A 226 -106.98 20.11 -24.03
C ARG A 226 -105.98 19.06 -24.53
N ILE A 227 -106.08 18.66 -25.81
CA ILE A 227 -105.13 17.72 -26.44
C ILE A 227 -103.73 18.35 -26.56
N LYS A 228 -103.64 19.63 -26.98
CA LYS A 228 -102.35 20.34 -27.05
C LYS A 228 -101.72 20.49 -25.68
N GLU A 229 -102.49 20.86 -24.66
CA GLU A 229 -102.00 20.91 -23.28
C GLU A 229 -101.56 19.55 -22.77
N ARG A 230 -102.33 18.48 -23.03
CA ARG A 230 -101.95 17.11 -22.66
C ARG A 230 -100.62 16.72 -23.30
N LYS A 231 -100.47 16.92 -24.61
CA LYS A 231 -99.20 16.64 -25.32
C LYS A 231 -98.04 17.49 -24.79
N LEU A 232 -98.29 18.72 -24.36
CA LEU A 232 -97.26 19.58 -23.79
C LEU A 232 -96.87 19.17 -22.36
N ARG A 233 -97.83 18.68 -21.56
CA ARG A 233 -97.58 18.05 -20.27
C ARG A 233 -96.78 16.76 -20.43
N GLU A 234 -97.21 15.86 -21.32
CA GLU A 234 -96.48 14.63 -21.66
C GLU A 234 -95.05 14.94 -22.12
N ARG A 235 -94.85 15.94 -22.99
CA ARG A 235 -93.50 16.37 -23.40
C ARG A 235 -92.67 16.86 -22.22
N ARG A 236 -93.25 17.65 -21.31
CA ARG A 236 -92.55 18.13 -20.11
C ARG A 236 -92.17 17.00 -19.19
N GLU A 237 -93.07 16.04 -18.98
CA GLU A 237 -92.84 14.83 -18.20
C GLU A 237 -91.70 14.00 -18.82
N TYR A 238 -91.74 13.72 -20.13
CA TYR A 238 -90.66 13.01 -20.82
C TYR A 238 -89.31 13.76 -20.77
N THR A 239 -89.30 15.09 -20.90
CA THR A 239 -88.06 15.86 -20.76
C THR A 239 -87.53 15.80 -19.33
N ALA A 240 -88.41 15.85 -18.33
CA ALA A 240 -88.02 15.76 -16.92
C ALA A 240 -87.45 14.36 -16.59
N GLU A 241 -88.06 13.30 -17.13
CA GLU A 241 -87.56 11.93 -17.02
C GLU A 241 -86.20 11.75 -17.70
N LEU A 242 -86.02 12.27 -18.92
CA LEU A 242 -84.74 12.24 -19.63
C LEU A 242 -83.66 13.03 -18.88
N GLU A 243 -83.98 14.20 -18.36
CA GLU A 243 -83.05 14.97 -17.52
C GLU A 243 -82.68 14.24 -16.24
N ALA A 244 -83.64 13.55 -15.60
CA ALA A 244 -83.39 12.72 -14.43
C ALA A 244 -82.46 11.54 -14.77
N GLN A 245 -82.67 10.86 -15.90
CA GLN A 245 -81.79 9.78 -16.38
C GLN A 245 -80.37 10.29 -16.69
N VAL A 246 -80.25 11.45 -17.33
CA VAL A 246 -78.95 12.08 -17.59
C VAL A 246 -78.23 12.46 -16.29
N LYS A 247 -78.95 13.01 -15.31
CA LYS A 247 -78.39 13.32 -13.98
C LYS A 247 -77.92 12.06 -13.26
N LEU A 248 -78.72 10.99 -13.26
CA LEU A 248 -78.33 9.70 -12.68
C LEU A 248 -77.08 9.13 -13.35
N LYS A 249 -77.01 9.15 -14.68
CA LYS A 249 -75.82 8.69 -15.43
C LYS A 249 -74.58 9.53 -15.13
N ARG A 250 -74.72 10.85 -15.00
CA ARG A 250 -73.63 11.75 -14.60
C ARG A 250 -73.14 11.45 -13.19
N ASN A 251 -74.04 11.28 -12.23
CA ASN A 251 -73.71 10.94 -10.85
C ASN A 251 -73.03 9.57 -10.75
N ALA A 252 -73.53 8.56 -11.47
CA ALA A 252 -72.90 7.24 -11.53
C ALA A 252 -71.48 7.31 -12.10
N SER A 253 -71.28 8.08 -13.17
CA SER A 253 -69.95 8.29 -13.75
C SER A 253 -68.99 9.03 -12.79
N GLN A 254 -69.49 10.01 -12.04
CA GLN A 254 -68.69 10.70 -11.02
C GLN A 254 -68.28 9.76 -9.88
N LEU A 255 -69.22 8.97 -9.37
CA LEU A 255 -68.96 8.00 -8.30
C LEU A 255 -67.99 6.90 -8.74
N GLU A 256 -68.03 6.46 -10.00
CA GLU A 256 -67.01 5.58 -10.56
C GLU A 256 -65.63 6.24 -10.63
N ARG A 257 -65.54 7.52 -10.99
CA ARG A 257 -64.27 8.26 -11.00
C ARG A 257 -63.69 8.40 -9.60
N GLU A 258 -64.54 8.69 -8.61
CA GLU A 258 -64.15 8.74 -7.20
C GLU A 258 -63.63 7.38 -6.72
N ARG A 259 -64.36 6.30 -6.98
CA ARG A 259 -63.92 4.93 -6.65
C ARG A 259 -62.59 4.55 -7.34
N ARG A 260 -62.40 4.94 -8.60
CA ARG A 260 -61.13 4.72 -9.32
C ARG A 260 -60.00 5.55 -8.71
N ALA A 261 -60.25 6.78 -8.31
CA ALA A 261 -59.27 7.64 -7.65
C ALA A 261 -58.88 7.09 -6.27
N GLU A 262 -59.85 6.60 -5.49
CA GLU A 262 -59.62 5.94 -4.20
C GLU A 262 -58.82 4.65 -4.37
N TYR A 263 -59.16 3.80 -5.33
CA TYR A 263 -58.40 2.59 -5.63
C TYR A 263 -56.96 2.91 -6.02
N HIS A 264 -56.76 3.93 -6.87
CA HIS A 264 -55.43 4.37 -7.25
C HIS A 264 -54.64 4.89 -6.05
N ARG A 265 -55.26 5.70 -5.19
CA ARG A 265 -54.66 6.19 -3.95
C ARG A 265 -54.26 5.05 -3.00
N GLN A 266 -55.16 4.08 -2.77
CA GLN A 266 -54.87 2.90 -1.95
C GLN A 266 -53.73 2.06 -2.54
N THR A 267 -53.65 1.96 -3.87
CA THR A 267 -52.56 1.25 -4.55
C THR A 267 -51.22 1.95 -4.34
N LEU A 268 -51.18 3.29 -4.45
CA LEU A 268 -49.99 4.07 -4.16
C LEU A 268 -49.58 3.98 -2.67
N GLU A 269 -50.54 4.03 -1.75
CA GLU A 269 -50.28 3.85 -0.31
C GLU A 269 -49.66 2.46 -0.03
N ARG A 270 -50.14 1.39 -0.68
CA ARG A 270 -49.53 0.05 -0.56
C ARG A 270 -48.12 -0.02 -1.14
N ILE A 271 -47.87 0.66 -2.26
CA ILE A 271 -46.52 0.73 -2.86
C ILE A 271 -45.57 1.45 -1.90
N HIS A 272 -45.97 2.58 -1.33
CA HIS A 272 -45.15 3.29 -0.34
C HIS A 272 -44.89 2.47 0.92
N GLN A 273 -45.88 1.73 1.42
CA GLN A 273 -45.68 0.81 2.54
C GLN A 273 -44.66 -0.29 2.21
N ALA A 274 -44.73 -0.87 1.02
CA ALA A 274 -43.76 -1.87 0.57
C ALA A 274 -42.34 -1.28 0.40
N GLU A 275 -42.23 -0.06 -0.14
CA GLU A 275 -40.95 0.66 -0.21
C GLU A 275 -40.37 0.96 1.18
N ASP A 276 -41.21 1.37 2.13
CA ASP A 276 -40.80 1.60 3.53
C ASP A 276 -40.33 0.32 4.21
N GLU A 277 -41.02 -0.79 3.98
CA GLU A 277 -40.62 -2.10 4.49
C GLU A 277 -39.29 -2.58 3.91
N GLU A 278 -39.07 -2.41 2.59
CA GLU A 278 -37.78 -2.74 1.98
C GLU A 278 -36.65 -1.85 2.52
N ARG A 279 -36.89 -0.54 2.68
CA ARG A 279 -35.91 0.36 3.31
C ARG A 279 -35.58 -0.05 4.75
N ARG A 280 -36.57 -0.50 5.54
CA ARG A 280 -36.33 -1.03 6.89
C ARG A 280 -35.50 -2.31 6.85
N LYS A 281 -35.81 -3.26 5.97
CA LYS A 281 -35.03 -4.49 5.80
C LYS A 281 -33.60 -4.22 5.37
N GLU A 282 -33.39 -3.26 4.46
CA GLU A 282 -32.06 -2.80 4.05
C GLU A 282 -31.29 -2.21 5.24
N HIS A 283 -31.95 -1.36 6.03
CA HIS A 283 -31.34 -0.79 7.23
C HIS A 283 -30.92 -1.87 8.23
N GLU A 284 -31.80 -2.83 8.52
CA GLU A 284 -31.47 -3.96 9.41
C GLU A 284 -30.32 -4.82 8.86
N ARG A 285 -30.23 -5.02 7.55
CA ARG A 285 -29.09 -5.73 6.93
C ARG A 285 -27.79 -4.97 7.15
N LEU A 286 -27.80 -3.66 6.92
CA LEU A 286 -26.64 -2.79 7.16
C LEU A 286 -26.24 -2.77 8.64
N GLU A 287 -27.21 -2.74 9.57
CA GLU A 287 -26.93 -2.82 11.01
C GLU A 287 -26.30 -4.17 11.39
N ARG A 288 -26.80 -5.29 10.86
CA ARG A 288 -26.20 -6.62 11.09
C ARG A 288 -24.77 -6.70 10.53
N GLU A 289 -24.53 -6.13 9.35
CA GLU A 289 -23.19 -6.04 8.76
C GLU A 289 -22.26 -5.17 9.62
N HIS A 290 -22.74 -4.00 10.06
CA HIS A 290 -21.98 -3.11 10.94
C HIS A 290 -21.63 -3.80 12.25
N HIS A 291 -22.59 -4.47 12.87
CA HIS A 291 -22.38 -5.22 14.10
C HIS A 291 -21.37 -6.36 13.91
N LEU A 292 -21.39 -7.05 12.77
CA LEU A 292 -20.40 -8.08 12.44
C LEU A 292 -19.00 -7.46 12.28
N ILE A 293 -18.90 -6.30 11.62
CA ILE A 293 -17.63 -5.57 11.47
C ILE A 293 -17.11 -5.12 12.85
N GLU A 294 -17.97 -4.62 13.73
CA GLU A 294 -17.63 -4.25 15.10
C GLU A 294 -17.10 -5.46 15.88
N CYS A 295 -17.82 -6.59 15.85
CA CYS A 295 -17.39 -7.84 16.48
C CYS A 295 -16.03 -8.31 15.98
N GLN A 296 -15.82 -8.31 14.65
CA GLN A 296 -14.52 -8.67 14.06
C GLN A 296 -13.40 -7.69 14.43
N THR A 297 -13.73 -6.41 14.61
CA THR A 297 -12.76 -5.39 15.00
C THR A 297 -12.38 -5.54 16.48
N GLN A 298 -13.36 -5.77 17.35
CA GLN A 298 -13.13 -6.08 18.76
C GLN A 298 -12.29 -7.36 18.92
N GLN A 299 -12.57 -8.42 18.15
CA GLN A 299 -11.75 -9.64 18.16
C GLN A 299 -10.30 -9.37 17.74
N ARG A 300 -10.09 -8.55 16.69
CA ARG A 300 -8.73 -8.15 16.25
C ARG A 300 -7.99 -7.37 17.33
N LEU A 301 -8.66 -6.43 17.99
CA LEU A 301 -8.09 -5.65 19.10
C LEU A 301 -7.78 -6.53 20.30
N ALA A 302 -8.66 -7.47 20.66
CA ALA A 302 -8.43 -8.42 21.74
C ALA A 302 -7.21 -9.32 21.45
N LYS A 303 -7.11 -9.85 20.23
CA LYS A 303 -5.94 -10.64 19.79
C LYS A 303 -4.65 -9.83 19.83
N GLN A 304 -4.70 -8.57 19.39
CA GLN A 304 -3.55 -7.67 19.46
C GLN A 304 -3.15 -7.37 20.92
N SER A 305 -4.12 -7.17 21.80
CA SER A 305 -3.89 -6.98 23.24
C SER A 305 -3.23 -8.20 23.88
N GLN A 306 -3.68 -9.42 23.55
CA GLN A 306 -3.04 -10.66 24.00
C GLN A 306 -1.58 -10.76 23.55
N VAL A 307 -1.30 -10.51 22.27
CA VAL A 307 0.07 -10.52 21.74
C VAL A 307 0.94 -9.46 22.41
N ASN A 308 0.40 -8.28 22.70
CA ASN A 308 1.11 -7.24 23.43
C ASN A 308 1.41 -7.65 24.88
N ARG A 309 0.49 -8.34 25.54
CA ARG A 309 0.68 -8.89 26.89
C ARG A 309 1.75 -9.97 26.90
N GLU A 310 1.76 -10.88 25.93
CA GLU A 310 2.81 -11.90 25.77
C GLU A 310 4.19 -11.27 25.51
N LYS A 311 4.26 -10.26 24.65
CA LYS A 311 5.50 -9.50 24.41
C LYS A 311 5.99 -8.80 25.68
N ALA A 312 5.08 -8.21 26.46
CA ALA A 312 5.41 -7.57 27.73
C ALA A 312 5.95 -8.59 28.75
N LEU A 313 5.31 -9.76 28.85
CA LEU A 313 5.77 -10.85 29.71
C LEU A 313 7.14 -11.37 29.29
N LYS A 314 7.37 -11.60 27.99
CA LYS A 314 8.67 -12.02 27.46
C LYS A 314 9.75 -10.97 27.74
N LYS A 315 9.45 -9.69 27.54
CA LYS A 315 10.36 -8.59 27.85
C LYS A 315 10.68 -8.54 29.35
N ALA A 316 9.69 -8.75 30.22
CA ALA A 316 9.91 -8.81 31.67
C ALA A 316 10.78 -10.02 32.07
N GLN A 317 10.58 -11.18 31.45
CA GLN A 317 11.43 -12.36 31.64
C GLN A 317 12.87 -12.11 31.17
N GLU A 318 13.05 -11.48 30.01
CA GLU A 318 14.38 -11.09 29.50
C GLU A 318 15.07 -10.08 30.42
N GLN A 319 14.34 -9.10 30.94
CA GLN A 319 14.85 -8.13 31.92
C GLN A 319 15.27 -8.81 33.22
N HIS A 320 14.42 -9.67 33.78
CA HIS A 320 14.74 -10.43 34.99
C HIS A 320 15.97 -11.32 34.80
N ALA A 321 16.10 -11.98 33.64
CA ALA A 321 17.29 -12.77 33.31
C ALA A 321 18.55 -11.89 33.18
N ALA A 322 18.44 -10.71 32.57
CA ALA A 322 19.53 -9.75 32.46
C ALA A 322 19.98 -9.22 33.83
N GLU A 323 19.04 -8.89 34.72
CA GLU A 323 19.32 -8.48 36.09
C GLU A 323 20.02 -9.58 36.90
N LEU A 324 19.59 -10.84 36.73
CA LEU A 324 20.23 -11.99 37.38
C LEU A 324 21.68 -12.17 36.91
N LEU A 325 21.94 -12.03 35.61
CA LEU A 325 23.30 -12.07 35.04
C LEU A 325 24.15 -10.88 35.50
N GLU A 326 23.57 -9.69 35.60
CA GLU A 326 24.28 -8.51 36.12
C GLU A 326 24.64 -8.70 37.60
N LYS A 327 23.72 -9.25 38.40
CA LYS A 327 23.96 -9.59 39.81
C LYS A 327 25.04 -10.67 39.94
N GLN A 328 25.04 -11.70 39.10
CA GLN A 328 26.12 -12.70 39.06
C GLN A 328 27.46 -12.05 38.73
N ARG A 329 27.53 -11.23 37.67
CA ARG A 329 28.75 -10.49 37.32
C ARG A 329 29.26 -9.61 38.44
N LYS A 330 28.37 -8.87 39.13
CA LYS A 330 28.75 -8.04 40.30
C LYS A 330 29.28 -8.90 41.44
N ASN A 331 28.66 -10.04 41.72
CA ASN A 331 29.13 -10.98 42.75
C ASN A 331 30.49 -11.58 42.39
N ASP A 332 30.73 -11.94 41.14
CA ASP A 332 32.02 -12.48 40.68
C ASP A 332 33.12 -11.41 40.75
N LEU A 333 32.83 -10.18 40.33
CA LEU A 333 33.75 -9.05 40.49
C LEU A 333 34.05 -8.76 41.97
N ALA A 334 33.06 -8.82 42.85
CA ALA A 334 33.25 -8.65 44.29
C ALA A 334 34.12 -9.77 44.88
N ARG A 335 33.91 -11.03 44.45
CA ARG A 335 34.74 -12.18 44.84
C ARG A 335 36.18 -12.05 44.34
N GLU A 336 36.37 -11.61 43.10
CA GLU A 336 37.71 -11.37 42.54
C GLU A 336 38.42 -10.24 43.29
N LYS A 337 37.71 -9.14 43.58
CA LYS A 337 38.24 -8.04 44.39
C LYS A 337 38.62 -8.51 45.79
N ALA A 338 37.77 -9.28 46.46
CA ALA A 338 38.07 -9.86 47.77
C ALA A 338 39.29 -10.79 47.74
N ARG A 339 39.47 -11.58 46.67
CA ARG A 339 40.66 -12.41 46.47
C ARG A 339 41.92 -11.56 46.29
N LYS A 340 41.87 -10.52 45.45
CA LYS A 340 42.98 -9.59 45.25
C LYS A 340 43.35 -8.84 46.52
N ASP A 341 42.35 -8.39 47.29
CA ASP A 341 42.58 -7.71 48.57
C ASP A 341 43.19 -8.67 49.60
N ALA A 342 42.75 -9.94 49.63
CA ALA A 342 43.35 -10.97 50.50
C ALA A 342 44.79 -11.32 50.08
N GLU A 343 45.07 -11.42 48.77
CA GLU A 343 46.41 -11.64 48.24
C GLU A 343 47.33 -10.46 48.55
N LYS A 344 46.85 -9.23 48.38
CA LYS A 344 47.58 -8.01 48.74
C LYS A 344 47.96 -8.02 50.22
N ARG A 345 47.02 -8.34 51.12
CA ARG A 345 47.32 -8.46 52.57
C ARG A 345 48.34 -9.54 52.88
N ARG A 346 48.28 -10.70 52.21
CA ARG A 346 49.29 -11.77 52.37
C ARG A 346 50.67 -11.30 51.92
N VAL A 347 50.75 -10.61 50.78
CA VAL A 347 52.00 -10.05 50.27
C VAL A 347 52.56 -8.99 51.23
N GLU A 348 51.71 -8.09 51.73
CA GLU A 348 52.10 -7.09 52.74
C GLU A 348 52.62 -7.74 54.04
N GLN A 349 51.98 -8.82 54.52
CA GLN A 349 52.47 -9.59 55.66
C GLN A 349 53.86 -10.20 55.40
N VAL A 350 54.07 -10.80 54.24
CA VAL A 350 55.37 -11.36 53.85
C VAL A 350 56.45 -10.25 53.74
N PHE A 351 56.08 -9.06 53.26
CA PHE A 351 57.00 -7.92 53.25
C PHE A 351 57.41 -7.50 54.66
N LEU A 352 56.46 -7.36 55.59
CA LEU A 352 56.74 -7.03 56.99
C LEU A 352 57.57 -8.11 57.68
N GLU A 353 57.28 -9.39 57.43
CA GLU A 353 58.07 -10.52 57.95
C GLU A 353 59.51 -10.50 57.40
N ASN A 354 59.69 -10.22 56.10
CA ASN A 354 61.02 -10.09 55.50
C ASN A 354 61.81 -8.89 56.06
N GLU A 355 61.16 -7.75 56.28
CA GLU A 355 61.77 -6.58 56.91
C GLU A 355 62.21 -6.92 58.35
N ALA A 356 61.35 -7.56 59.13
CA ALA A 356 61.67 -8.00 60.49
C ALA A 356 62.84 -9.00 60.51
N GLN A 357 62.88 -9.96 59.57
CA GLN A 357 64.00 -10.90 59.42
C GLN A 357 65.31 -10.20 59.04
N LEU A 358 65.25 -9.18 58.18
CA LEU A 358 66.41 -8.36 57.82
C LEU A 358 66.92 -7.57 59.03
N GLU A 359 66.04 -6.99 59.83
CA GLU A 359 66.39 -6.30 61.06
C GLU A 359 67.01 -7.24 62.09
N GLN A 360 66.43 -8.43 62.30
CA GLN A 360 67.03 -9.45 63.16
C GLN A 360 68.42 -9.86 62.68
N LYS A 361 68.61 -10.08 61.38
CA LYS A 361 69.94 -10.36 60.81
C LYS A 361 70.92 -9.20 61.04
N ARG A 362 70.49 -7.95 60.89
CA ARG A 362 71.32 -6.77 61.18
C ARG A 362 71.71 -6.70 62.65
N GLN A 363 70.76 -6.96 63.56
CA GLN A 363 71.01 -7.00 65.00
C GLN A 363 71.96 -8.14 65.37
N GLN A 364 71.80 -9.31 64.76
CA GLN A 364 72.70 -10.45 64.97
C GLN A 364 74.11 -10.14 64.46
N GLN A 365 74.25 -9.58 63.25
CA GLN A 365 75.54 -9.11 62.73
C GLN A 365 76.19 -8.04 63.61
N ALA A 366 75.40 -7.12 64.18
CA ALA A 366 75.92 -6.13 65.12
C ALA A 366 76.43 -6.78 66.41
N ARG A 367 75.69 -7.75 66.97
CA ARG A 367 76.11 -8.53 68.15
C ARG A 367 77.36 -9.36 67.85
N ASP A 368 77.44 -9.99 66.68
CA ASP A 368 78.61 -10.77 66.26
C ASP A 368 79.83 -9.86 66.12
N ARG A 369 79.68 -8.67 65.51
CA ARG A 369 80.74 -7.65 65.46
C ARG A 369 81.16 -7.15 66.84
N GLU A 370 80.21 -6.94 67.75
CA GLU A 370 80.53 -6.57 69.14
C GLU A 370 81.31 -7.67 69.87
N LEU A 371 80.96 -8.94 69.62
CA LEU A 371 81.70 -10.08 70.15
C LEU A 371 83.08 -10.21 69.51
N GLU A 372 83.21 -10.02 68.20
CA GLU A 372 84.49 -9.96 67.49
C GLU A 372 85.36 -8.82 68.01
N LEU A 373 84.78 -7.64 68.25
CA LEU A 373 85.48 -6.50 68.86
C LEU A 373 85.90 -6.82 70.29
N LYS A 374 85.04 -7.43 71.12
CA LYS A 374 85.41 -7.84 72.48
C LYS A 374 86.52 -8.88 72.48
N LEU A 375 86.46 -9.87 71.59
CA LEU A 375 87.51 -10.86 71.41
C LEU A 375 88.81 -10.19 70.94
N ALA A 376 88.73 -9.28 69.98
CA ALA A 376 89.87 -8.50 69.52
C ALA A 376 90.46 -7.64 70.65
N ASP A 377 89.63 -6.98 71.45
CA ASP A 377 90.02 -6.20 72.62
C ASP A 377 90.64 -7.09 73.70
N GLU A 378 90.15 -8.29 73.93
CA GLU A 378 90.74 -9.28 74.84
C GLU A 378 92.08 -9.80 74.32
N TYR A 379 92.21 -10.06 73.02
CA TYR A 379 93.48 -10.41 72.37
C TYR A 379 94.48 -9.26 72.44
N ILE A 380 94.03 -8.03 72.17
CA ILE A 380 94.84 -6.81 72.28
C ILE A 380 95.24 -6.61 73.73
N ALA A 381 94.36 -6.77 74.71
CA ALA A 381 94.70 -6.62 76.13
C ALA A 381 95.67 -7.71 76.58
N MET A 382 95.55 -8.93 76.07
CA MET A 382 96.47 -10.03 76.35
C MET A 382 97.85 -9.80 75.73
N GLU A 383 97.90 -9.33 74.47
CA GLU A 383 99.15 -8.99 73.80
C GLU A 383 99.76 -7.70 74.36
N GLN A 384 98.95 -6.70 74.72
CA GLN A 384 99.36 -5.50 75.45
C GLN A 384 99.89 -5.87 76.83
N ARG A 385 99.35 -6.84 77.56
CA ARG A 385 99.94 -7.30 78.83
C ARG A 385 101.32 -7.94 78.62
N LYS A 386 101.49 -8.73 77.54
CA LYS A 386 102.81 -9.28 77.15
C LYS A 386 103.76 -8.19 76.68
N ASP A 387 103.28 -7.24 75.91
CA ASP A 387 104.01 -6.11 75.37
C ASP A 387 104.27 -5.04 76.42
N GLU A 388 103.48 -4.90 77.47
CA GLU A 388 103.74 -4.05 78.62
C GLU A 388 104.77 -4.71 79.53
N ALA A 389 104.78 -6.04 79.63
CA ALA A 389 105.86 -6.75 80.28
C ALA A 389 107.18 -6.60 79.50
N ARG A 390 107.14 -6.75 78.17
CA ARG A 390 108.29 -6.49 77.27
C ARG A 390 108.66 -4.99 77.23
N ARG A 391 107.69 -4.08 77.20
CA ARG A 391 107.89 -2.62 77.20
C ARG A 391 108.42 -2.16 78.53
N LYS A 392 108.02 -2.67 79.69
CA LYS A 392 108.67 -2.31 80.95
C LYS A 392 110.16 -2.71 80.96
N GLN A 393 110.51 -3.83 80.30
CA GLN A 393 111.91 -4.22 80.05
C GLN A 393 112.60 -3.34 78.99
N ILE A 394 111.90 -2.96 77.92
CA ILE A 394 112.46 -2.15 76.83
C ILE A 394 112.47 -0.66 77.18
N GLU A 395 111.54 -0.13 77.96
CA GLU A 395 111.38 1.27 78.39
C GLU A 395 112.46 1.63 79.41
N THR A 396 112.83 0.70 80.29
CA THR A 396 114.06 0.83 81.09
C THR A 396 115.32 0.87 80.21
N MET A 397 115.35 0.15 79.08
CA MET A 397 116.44 0.24 78.09
C MET A 397 116.32 1.46 77.15
N ALA A 398 115.10 1.94 76.88
CA ALA A 398 114.77 2.93 75.88
C ALA A 398 114.69 4.33 76.48
N GLU A 399 114.42 4.54 77.77
CA GLU A 399 114.71 5.83 78.43
C GLU A 399 116.21 6.17 78.35
N ASN A 400 117.07 5.14 78.36
CA ASN A 400 118.51 5.27 78.12
C ASN A 400 118.87 5.60 76.65
N ILE A 401 118.08 5.13 75.67
CA ILE A 401 118.32 5.35 74.23
C ILE A 401 117.58 6.60 73.70
N LYS A 402 116.40 6.94 74.22
CA LYS A 402 115.53 8.07 73.86
C LYS A 402 116.09 9.40 74.36
N LYS A 403 116.97 9.40 75.36
CA LYS A 403 117.87 10.53 75.65
C LYS A 403 118.86 10.83 74.52
N LYS A 404 119.17 9.86 73.64
CA LYS A 404 120.16 10.01 72.56
C LYS A 404 119.57 10.23 71.15
N MET A 405 118.31 9.87 70.88
CA MET A 405 117.74 9.93 69.51
C MET A 405 116.72 11.05 69.24
N LYS A 406 116.23 11.76 70.27
CA LYS A 406 115.20 12.81 70.11
C LYS A 406 115.80 14.17 69.70
N ILE A 407 116.65 14.20 68.67
CA ILE A 407 117.20 15.44 68.09
C ILE A 407 116.95 15.56 66.57
N PHE A 408 116.62 14.48 65.83
CA PHE A 408 116.74 14.53 64.36
C PHE A 408 115.52 14.22 63.46
N ASP A 409 114.34 13.81 63.96
CA ASP A 409 113.30 13.26 63.06
C ASP A 409 112.11 14.18 62.68
N ASP A 410 111.90 15.33 63.31
CA ASP A 410 110.64 16.08 63.11
C ASP A 410 110.64 17.10 61.95
N THR A 411 111.70 17.18 61.12
CA THR A 411 111.78 18.20 60.04
C THR A 411 111.49 17.71 58.62
N ALA A 412 111.35 16.41 58.37
CA ALA A 412 111.19 15.87 57.00
C ALA A 412 109.72 15.56 56.59
N LYS A 413 108.78 15.48 57.53
CA LYS A 413 107.44 14.92 57.28
C LYS A 413 106.36 15.92 56.83
N ALA A 414 106.63 17.23 56.95
CA ALA A 414 105.62 18.27 56.73
C ALA A 414 105.56 18.83 55.30
N THR A 415 106.55 18.59 54.44
CA THR A 415 106.66 19.27 53.14
C THR A 415 106.19 18.44 51.93
N MET A 416 105.98 17.12 52.08
CA MET A 416 105.51 16.25 50.98
C MET A 416 103.99 16.03 50.96
N ASP A 417 103.28 16.33 52.05
CA ASP A 417 101.87 15.95 52.22
C ASP A 417 100.86 16.94 51.62
N ALA A 418 101.27 18.18 51.34
CA ALA A 418 100.41 19.22 50.76
C ALA A 418 100.31 19.11 49.22
N LYS A 419 101.39 18.69 48.54
CA LYS A 419 101.41 18.53 47.08
C LYS A 419 100.62 17.30 46.59
N ALA A 420 100.60 16.23 47.39
CA ALA A 420 99.85 15.02 47.08
C ALA A 420 98.32 15.25 47.09
N ARG A 421 97.82 16.10 48.00
CA ARG A 421 96.38 16.40 48.12
C ARG A 421 95.86 17.24 46.93
N GLU A 422 96.69 18.12 46.38
CA GLU A 422 96.30 18.99 45.25
C GLU A 422 96.26 18.23 43.90
N GLU A 423 97.08 17.19 43.72
CA GLU A 423 96.99 16.28 42.58
C GLU A 423 95.77 15.36 42.65
N ASP A 424 95.44 14.83 43.83
CA ASP A 424 94.25 13.98 44.04
C ASP A 424 92.93 14.73 43.79
N GLU A 425 92.85 16.02 44.16
CA GLU A 425 91.68 16.85 43.89
C GLU A 425 91.49 17.12 42.39
N ARG A 426 92.59 17.27 41.64
CA ARG A 426 92.54 17.47 40.19
C ARG A 426 92.07 16.21 39.47
N VAL A 427 92.57 15.05 39.88
CA VAL A 427 92.13 13.74 39.34
C VAL A 427 90.65 13.49 39.65
N ARG A 428 90.17 13.83 40.85
CA ARG A 428 88.76 13.71 41.22
C ARG A 428 87.84 14.59 40.36
N ARG A 429 88.22 15.83 40.05
CA ARG A 429 87.43 16.72 39.17
C ARG A 429 87.30 16.14 37.76
N TYR A 430 88.40 15.64 37.18
CA TYR A 430 88.36 14.97 35.88
C TYR A 430 87.50 13.70 35.89
N GLN A 431 87.54 12.89 36.95
CA GLN A 431 86.68 11.71 37.09
C GLN A 431 85.20 12.09 37.25
N GLN A 432 84.88 13.17 37.96
CA GLN A 432 83.52 13.68 38.12
C GLN A 432 82.95 14.25 36.82
N GLU A 433 83.77 14.93 36.02
CA GLU A 433 83.35 15.44 34.70
C GLU A 433 83.12 14.30 33.71
N TYR A 434 84.00 13.29 33.70
CA TYR A 434 83.84 12.11 32.86
C TYR A 434 82.57 11.33 33.20
N THR A 435 82.29 11.12 34.50
CA THR A 435 81.07 10.44 34.96
C THR A 435 79.79 11.24 34.66
N LYS A 436 79.82 12.58 34.82
CA LYS A 436 78.71 13.45 34.41
C LYS A 436 78.43 13.34 32.92
N LYS A 437 79.45 13.40 32.07
CA LYS A 437 79.30 13.27 30.62
C LYS A 437 78.71 11.92 30.21
N LEU A 438 79.14 10.84 30.88
CA LEU A 438 78.62 9.49 30.64
C LEU A 438 77.15 9.35 31.06
N LEU A 439 76.75 9.97 32.18
CA LEU A 439 75.35 10.02 32.63
C LEU A 439 74.46 10.87 31.71
N GLU A 440 74.96 12.00 31.19
CA GLU A 440 74.23 12.82 30.22
C GLU A 440 73.99 12.08 28.91
N ASP A 441 75.01 11.35 28.41
CA ASP A 441 74.88 10.54 27.20
C ASP A 441 73.95 9.34 27.40
N GLU A 442 73.95 8.69 28.59
CA GLU A 442 72.96 7.67 28.93
C GLU A 442 71.54 8.27 29.02
N ARG A 443 71.39 9.44 29.61
CA ARG A 443 70.10 10.12 29.74
C ARG A 443 69.54 10.51 28.38
N LYS A 444 70.38 11.01 27.46
CA LYS A 444 70.01 11.27 26.06
C LYS A 444 69.59 9.97 25.34
N ARG A 445 70.36 8.89 25.49
CA ARG A 445 69.99 7.59 24.89
C ARG A 445 68.68 7.04 25.42
N ARG A 446 68.38 7.18 26.72
CA ARG A 446 67.09 6.80 27.32
C ARG A 446 65.95 7.67 26.78
N ALA A 447 66.13 8.99 26.75
CA ALA A 447 65.12 9.91 26.19
C ALA A 447 64.81 9.61 24.72
N ASP A 448 65.83 9.34 23.89
CA ASP A 448 65.63 8.97 22.48
C ASP A 448 64.95 7.59 22.32
N ALA A 449 65.24 6.64 23.22
CA ALA A 449 64.55 5.35 23.24
C ALA A 449 63.08 5.49 23.64
N GLU A 450 62.78 6.30 24.64
CA GLU A 450 61.42 6.62 25.09
C GLU A 450 60.63 7.37 24.01
N ALA A 451 61.25 8.35 23.35
CA ALA A 451 60.63 9.08 22.24
C ALA A 451 60.29 8.15 21.06
N ARG A 452 61.19 7.22 20.71
CA ARG A 452 60.91 6.19 19.68
C ARG A 452 59.78 5.25 20.10
N SER A 453 59.77 4.81 21.36
CA SER A 453 58.70 3.96 21.91
C SER A 453 57.34 4.67 21.87
N HIS A 454 57.29 5.94 22.27
CA HIS A 454 56.08 6.75 22.25
C HIS A 454 55.59 6.98 20.81
N ALA A 455 56.49 7.31 19.88
CA ALA A 455 56.14 7.47 18.46
C ALA A 455 55.57 6.17 17.84
N GLN A 456 56.14 5.01 18.19
CA GLN A 456 55.61 3.71 17.77
C GLN A 456 54.23 3.43 18.36
N GLN A 457 54.02 3.75 19.65
CA GLN A 457 52.69 3.62 20.27
C GLN A 457 51.66 4.55 19.64
N GLU A 458 52.02 5.78 19.29
CA GLU A 458 51.13 6.72 18.61
C GLU A 458 50.78 6.26 17.19
N GLN A 459 51.75 5.77 16.43
CA GLN A 459 51.49 5.17 15.11
C GLN A 459 50.54 3.98 15.22
N LEU A 460 50.72 3.10 16.22
CA LEU A 460 49.81 1.98 16.44
C LEU A 460 48.40 2.47 16.83
N ARG A 461 48.30 3.50 17.68
CA ARG A 461 47.01 4.11 18.04
C ARG A 461 46.30 4.70 16.81
N LEU A 462 47.03 5.37 15.92
CA LEU A 462 46.49 5.90 14.66
C LEU A 462 46.00 4.77 13.74
N GLN A 463 46.76 3.70 13.57
CA GLN A 463 46.34 2.53 12.79
C GLN A 463 45.08 1.87 13.37
N MET A 464 44.98 1.76 14.69
CA MET A 464 43.80 1.21 15.36
C MET A 464 42.57 2.13 15.21
N LYS A 465 42.75 3.45 15.27
CA LYS A 465 41.68 4.42 14.99
C LYS A 465 41.20 4.31 13.54
N GLU A 466 42.12 4.33 12.58
CA GLU A 466 41.80 4.22 11.16
C GLU A 466 41.09 2.89 10.84
N LYS A 467 41.53 1.77 11.45
CA LYS A 467 40.85 0.48 11.33
C LYS A 467 39.41 0.54 11.88
N LYS A 468 39.21 1.14 13.06
CA LYS A 468 37.87 1.33 13.64
C LYS A 468 36.98 2.22 12.77
N GLU A 469 37.53 3.26 12.18
CA GLU A 469 36.79 4.15 11.27
C GLU A 469 36.38 3.43 9.99
N ARG A 470 37.27 2.62 9.40
CA ARG A 470 36.94 1.76 8.26
C ARG A 470 35.84 0.75 8.58
N GLU A 471 35.93 0.09 9.74
CA GLU A 471 34.89 -0.85 10.20
C GLU A 471 33.56 -0.13 10.45
N ALA A 472 33.58 1.06 11.05
CA ALA A 472 32.39 1.87 11.26
C ALA A 472 31.78 2.36 9.94
N ALA A 473 32.58 2.74 8.95
CA ALA A 473 32.12 3.11 7.61
C ALA A 473 31.45 1.91 6.92
N LEU A 474 32.09 0.74 6.92
CA LEU A 474 31.53 -0.50 6.35
C LEU A 474 30.21 -0.87 7.05
N LYS A 475 30.13 -0.73 8.37
CA LYS A 475 28.89 -0.97 9.12
C LYS A 475 27.78 0.02 8.72
N ARG A 476 28.11 1.30 8.50
CA ARG A 476 27.14 2.29 8.01
C ARG A 476 26.64 1.93 6.61
N ASP A 477 27.51 1.48 5.72
CA ASP A 477 27.11 1.12 4.36
C ASP A 477 26.27 -0.17 4.32
N LEU A 478 26.60 -1.17 5.13
CA LEU A 478 25.74 -2.34 5.32
C LEU A 478 24.37 -1.98 5.90
N ASN A 479 24.32 -1.06 6.87
CA ASN A 479 23.05 -0.57 7.41
C ASN A 479 22.22 0.17 6.35
N LYS A 480 22.84 1.04 5.55
CA LYS A 480 22.17 1.70 4.42
C LYS A 480 21.62 0.68 3.42
N GLN A 481 22.40 -0.35 3.09
CA GLN A 481 21.96 -1.40 2.18
C GLN A 481 20.78 -2.20 2.76
N ALA A 482 20.82 -2.50 4.07
CA ALA A 482 19.71 -3.15 4.76
C ALA A 482 18.44 -2.28 4.74
N ASP A 483 18.57 -0.97 4.91
CA ASP A 483 17.43 -0.05 4.85
C ASP A 483 16.87 0.09 3.42
N LEU A 484 17.73 0.11 2.39
CA LEU A 484 17.30 0.03 1.00
C LEU A 484 16.52 -1.26 0.71
N TRP A 485 16.98 -2.42 1.19
CA TRP A 485 16.25 -3.67 1.03
C TRP A 485 14.90 -3.69 1.77
N LYS A 486 14.80 -3.06 2.94
CA LYS A 486 13.52 -2.89 3.62
C LYS A 486 12.57 -2.03 2.79
N GLN A 487 13.07 -0.92 2.24
CA GLN A 487 12.27 -0.05 1.37
C GLN A 487 11.83 -0.79 0.10
N GLU A 488 12.73 -1.50 -0.59
CA GLU A 488 12.40 -2.29 -1.77
C GLU A 488 11.34 -3.36 -1.47
N ARG A 489 11.43 -4.03 -0.31
CA ARG A 489 10.39 -4.99 0.13
C ARG A 489 9.04 -4.33 0.32
N VAL A 490 8.99 -3.20 1.02
CA VAL A 490 7.73 -2.45 1.24
C VAL A 490 7.15 -1.97 -0.08
N GLU A 491 7.98 -1.48 -1.00
CA GLU A 491 7.54 -1.09 -2.34
C GLU A 491 7.05 -2.28 -3.17
N ALA A 492 7.74 -3.43 -3.10
CA ALA A 492 7.31 -4.64 -3.78
C ALA A 492 5.94 -5.12 -3.26
N GLU A 493 5.72 -5.13 -1.95
CA GLU A 493 4.41 -5.45 -1.36
C GLU A 493 3.33 -4.46 -1.80
N ARG A 494 3.63 -3.16 -1.89
CA ARG A 494 2.69 -2.15 -2.40
C ARG A 494 2.34 -2.42 -3.87
N ARG A 495 3.33 -2.72 -4.72
CA ARG A 495 3.12 -3.07 -6.12
C ARG A 495 2.28 -4.34 -6.27
N GLU A 496 2.55 -5.36 -5.45
CA GLU A 496 1.78 -6.61 -5.45
C GLU A 496 0.33 -6.39 -5.00
N LYS A 497 0.09 -5.58 -3.96
CA LYS A 497 -1.26 -5.20 -3.52
C LYS A 497 -2.04 -4.50 -4.62
N LEU A 498 -1.43 -3.53 -5.31
CA LEU A 498 -2.05 -2.86 -6.45
C LEU A 498 -2.35 -3.82 -7.60
N ALA A 499 -1.41 -4.72 -7.94
CA ALA A 499 -1.64 -5.72 -8.97
C ALA A 499 -2.78 -6.69 -8.60
N LYS A 500 -2.87 -7.10 -7.33
CA LYS A 500 -3.97 -7.93 -6.82
C LYS A 500 -5.30 -7.20 -6.89
N GLN A 501 -5.34 -5.92 -6.52
CA GLN A 501 -6.55 -5.09 -6.66
C GLN A 501 -6.98 -4.95 -8.12
N GLN A 502 -6.04 -4.70 -9.05
CA GLN A 502 -6.35 -4.63 -10.49
C GLN A 502 -6.90 -5.95 -11.02
N ARG A 503 -6.33 -7.10 -10.62
CA ARG A 503 -6.88 -8.41 -10.97
C ARG A 503 -8.29 -8.61 -10.41
N ALA A 504 -8.52 -8.21 -9.16
CA ALA A 504 -9.85 -8.29 -8.55
C ALA A 504 -10.88 -7.43 -9.29
N ILE A 505 -10.52 -6.20 -9.69
CA ILE A 505 -11.38 -5.32 -10.49
C ILE A 505 -11.67 -5.94 -11.86
N ARG A 506 -10.64 -6.46 -12.56
CA ARG A 506 -10.83 -7.15 -13.85
C ARG A 506 -11.75 -8.36 -13.71
N ASN A 507 -11.54 -9.20 -12.70
CA ASN A 507 -12.39 -10.37 -12.45
C ASN A 507 -13.83 -9.95 -12.14
N ARG A 508 -14.05 -8.91 -11.32
CA ARG A 508 -15.40 -8.37 -11.08
C ARG A 508 -16.05 -7.89 -12.38
N SER A 509 -15.34 -7.11 -13.17
CA SER A 509 -15.87 -6.64 -14.47
C SER A 509 -16.21 -7.80 -15.42
N GLN A 510 -15.42 -8.88 -15.42
CA GLN A 510 -15.72 -10.08 -16.19
C GLN A 510 -16.96 -10.81 -15.65
N GLN A 511 -17.11 -10.91 -14.33
CA GLN A 511 -18.31 -11.48 -13.70
C GLN A 511 -19.55 -10.65 -14.03
N ASP A 512 -19.47 -9.33 -13.99
CA ASP A 512 -20.58 -8.43 -14.33
C ASP A 512 -21.02 -8.64 -15.80
N VAL A 513 -20.06 -8.77 -16.71
CA VAL A 513 -20.34 -9.08 -18.13
C VAL A 513 -21.01 -10.45 -18.28
N LEU A 514 -20.52 -11.48 -17.56
CA LEU A 514 -21.14 -12.81 -17.58
C LEU A 514 -22.56 -12.79 -17.03
N LEU A 515 -22.81 -12.07 -15.93
CA LEU A 515 -24.14 -11.89 -15.37
C LEU A 515 -25.07 -11.17 -16.36
N GLN A 516 -24.56 -10.15 -17.06
CA GLN A 516 -25.33 -9.49 -18.11
C GLN A 516 -25.67 -10.44 -19.25
N GLN A 517 -24.71 -11.25 -19.71
CA GLN A 517 -24.95 -12.27 -20.75
C GLN A 517 -25.98 -13.31 -20.31
N MET A 518 -25.92 -13.76 -19.06
CA MET A 518 -26.92 -14.67 -18.48
C MET A 518 -28.30 -14.03 -18.48
N ARG A 519 -28.43 -12.79 -18.01
CA ARG A 519 -29.71 -12.06 -18.03
C ARG A 519 -30.23 -11.87 -19.45
N GLU A 520 -29.36 -11.51 -20.40
CA GLU A 520 -29.73 -11.38 -21.81
C GLU A 520 -30.18 -12.73 -22.39
N HIS A 521 -29.51 -13.82 -22.03
CA HIS A 521 -29.89 -15.17 -22.44
C HIS A 521 -31.23 -15.59 -21.84
N GLU A 522 -31.45 -15.36 -20.54
CA GLU A 522 -32.74 -15.57 -19.87
C GLU A 522 -33.84 -14.74 -20.54
N GLN A 523 -33.59 -13.47 -20.82
CA GLN A 523 -34.54 -12.62 -21.56
C GLN A 523 -34.80 -13.12 -22.97
N ARG A 524 -33.79 -13.62 -23.68
CA ARG A 524 -33.97 -14.24 -25.01
C ARG A 524 -34.79 -15.52 -24.94
N ASN A 525 -34.56 -16.35 -23.93
CA ASN A 525 -35.34 -17.57 -23.69
C ASN A 525 -36.79 -17.27 -23.24
N LEU A 526 -37.00 -16.17 -22.52
CA LEU A 526 -38.33 -15.71 -22.11
C LEU A 526 -39.09 -15.01 -23.26
N ARG A 527 -38.39 -14.49 -24.26
CA ARG A 527 -39.01 -14.03 -25.51
C ARG A 527 -39.47 -15.28 -26.26
N ALA A 528 -40.77 -15.38 -26.50
CA ALA A 528 -41.38 -16.54 -27.14
C ALA A 528 -40.66 -16.94 -28.44
N ASP A 529 -40.44 -18.24 -28.62
CA ASP A 529 -39.76 -18.89 -29.76
C ASP A 529 -40.53 -18.77 -31.09
N GLN A 530 -41.54 -17.90 -31.20
CA GLN A 530 -42.19 -17.67 -32.48
C GLN A 530 -41.25 -16.86 -33.37
N THR A 531 -40.69 -17.54 -34.37
CA THR A 531 -39.90 -16.86 -35.39
C THR A 531 -40.79 -15.90 -36.17
N ASN A 532 -40.26 -14.73 -36.56
CA ASN A 532 -41.01 -13.74 -37.35
C ASN A 532 -41.63 -14.36 -38.62
N HIS A 533 -41.04 -15.44 -39.14
CA HIS A 533 -41.56 -16.19 -40.28
C HIS A 533 -42.80 -17.02 -39.95
N GLU A 534 -42.83 -17.70 -38.80
CA GLU A 534 -44.03 -18.42 -38.33
C GLU A 534 -45.18 -17.45 -38.03
N VAL A 535 -44.88 -16.27 -37.49
CA VAL A 535 -45.88 -15.20 -37.30
C VAL A 535 -46.42 -14.72 -38.64
N GLN A 536 -45.57 -14.59 -39.67
CA GLN A 536 -46.00 -14.22 -41.02
C GLN A 536 -46.84 -15.31 -41.70
N LEU A 537 -46.42 -16.58 -41.63
CA LEU A 537 -47.17 -17.71 -42.18
C LEU A 537 -48.54 -17.87 -41.51
N ASN A 538 -48.59 -17.68 -40.19
CA ASN A 538 -49.82 -17.77 -39.41
C ASN A 538 -50.60 -16.46 -39.35
N SER A 539 -50.18 -15.39 -40.02
CA SER A 539 -50.77 -14.05 -39.94
C SER A 539 -52.29 -14.04 -40.13
N ARG A 540 -52.79 -14.71 -41.18
CA ARG A 540 -54.23 -14.82 -41.45
C ARG A 540 -54.99 -15.64 -40.40
N LEU A 541 -54.36 -16.66 -39.84
CA LEU A 541 -54.96 -17.47 -38.77
C LEU A 541 -54.99 -16.68 -37.45
N LEU A 542 -53.90 -15.98 -37.13
CA LEU A 542 -53.81 -15.10 -35.96
C LEU A 542 -54.79 -13.95 -36.06
N GLU A 543 -54.99 -13.36 -37.25
CA GLU A 543 -55.99 -12.32 -37.48
C GLU A 543 -57.43 -12.86 -37.29
N LYS A 544 -57.71 -14.06 -37.80
CA LYS A 544 -59.00 -14.75 -37.56
C LYS A 544 -59.21 -15.09 -36.09
N ILE A 545 -58.18 -15.60 -35.40
CA ILE A 545 -58.23 -15.88 -33.96
C ILE A 545 -58.41 -14.58 -33.19
N HIS A 546 -57.78 -13.47 -33.61
CA HIS A 546 -57.95 -12.17 -32.96
C HIS A 546 -59.35 -11.61 -33.17
N GLN A 547 -59.92 -11.73 -34.37
CA GLN A 547 -61.31 -11.37 -34.64
C GLN A 547 -62.28 -12.26 -33.84
N GLN A 548 -62.03 -13.57 -33.77
CA GLN A 548 -62.84 -14.51 -32.98
C GLN A 548 -62.69 -14.28 -31.48
N ALA A 549 -61.48 -14.02 -30.98
CA ALA A 549 -61.21 -13.69 -29.59
C ALA A 549 -61.82 -12.33 -29.23
N GLY A 550 -61.80 -11.35 -30.15
CA GLY A 550 -62.49 -10.08 -30.01
C GLY A 550 -64.01 -10.26 -29.95
N VAL A 551 -64.58 -11.15 -30.76
CA VAL A 551 -66.01 -11.52 -30.71
C VAL A 551 -66.34 -12.27 -29.42
N VAL A 552 -65.49 -13.18 -28.95
CA VAL A 552 -65.66 -13.92 -27.69
C VAL A 552 -65.48 -12.99 -26.48
N GLN A 553 -64.56 -12.03 -26.53
CA GLN A 553 -64.42 -10.99 -25.52
C GLN A 553 -65.63 -10.06 -25.52
N SER A 554 -66.14 -9.66 -26.68
CA SER A 554 -67.37 -8.86 -26.80
C SER A 554 -68.60 -9.62 -26.29
N GLN A 555 -68.68 -10.92 -26.54
CA GLN A 555 -69.73 -11.79 -26.00
C GLN A 555 -69.57 -12.01 -24.50
N ALA A 556 -68.34 -12.17 -23.99
CA ALA A 556 -68.08 -12.29 -22.56
C ALA A 556 -68.38 -10.98 -21.82
N GLU A 557 -68.02 -9.84 -22.39
CA GLU A 557 -68.41 -8.50 -21.90
C GLU A 557 -69.93 -8.34 -21.96
N GLY A 558 -70.58 -8.82 -23.01
CA GLY A 558 -72.04 -8.87 -23.13
C GLY A 558 -72.69 -9.72 -22.03
N VAL A 559 -72.18 -10.93 -21.77
CA VAL A 559 -72.68 -11.82 -20.71
C VAL A 559 -72.40 -11.24 -19.33
N VAL A 560 -71.27 -10.57 -19.11
CA VAL A 560 -70.95 -9.86 -17.87
C VAL A 560 -71.88 -8.67 -17.66
N HIS A 561 -72.19 -7.92 -18.72
CA HIS A 561 -73.19 -6.85 -18.68
C HIS A 561 -74.60 -7.37 -18.43
N GLU A 562 -74.98 -8.49 -19.04
CA GLU A 562 -76.27 -9.15 -18.78
C GLU A 562 -76.36 -9.70 -17.36
N THR A 563 -75.31 -10.34 -16.83
CA THR A 563 -75.29 -10.80 -15.43
C THR A 563 -75.29 -9.63 -14.45
N GLN A 564 -74.57 -8.54 -14.73
CA GLN A 564 -74.65 -7.32 -13.92
C GLN A 564 -76.04 -6.68 -13.96
N ASN A 565 -76.70 -6.63 -15.12
CA ASN A 565 -78.07 -6.12 -15.24
C ASN A 565 -79.06 -7.00 -14.50
N ARG A 566 -78.95 -8.33 -14.64
CA ARG A 566 -79.80 -9.30 -13.92
C ARG A 566 -79.60 -9.25 -12.41
N SER A 567 -78.36 -9.04 -11.96
CA SER A 567 -78.07 -8.79 -10.54
C SER A 567 -78.67 -7.46 -10.06
N ARG A 568 -78.65 -6.40 -10.88
CA ARG A 568 -79.34 -5.14 -10.54
C ARG A 568 -80.84 -5.31 -10.46
N GLU A 569 -81.45 -6.00 -11.43
CA GLU A 569 -82.89 -6.32 -11.43
C GLU A 569 -83.28 -7.15 -10.20
N LEU A 570 -82.49 -8.17 -9.84
CA LEU A 570 -82.71 -8.95 -8.61
C LEU A 570 -82.60 -8.07 -7.35
N GLN A 571 -81.63 -7.16 -7.30
CA GLN A 571 -81.44 -6.26 -6.18
C GLN A 571 -82.58 -5.25 -6.06
N GLU A 572 -83.11 -4.74 -7.17
CA GLU A 572 -84.31 -3.92 -7.22
C GLU A 572 -85.55 -4.71 -6.78
N HIS A 573 -85.65 -5.98 -7.18
CA HIS A 573 -86.75 -6.87 -6.79
C HIS A 573 -86.71 -7.24 -5.30
N GLU A 574 -85.52 -7.42 -4.72
CA GLU A 574 -85.30 -7.61 -3.28
C GLU A 574 -85.64 -6.33 -2.50
N GLN A 575 -85.25 -5.15 -3.01
CA GLN A 575 -85.62 -3.87 -2.41
C GLN A 575 -87.13 -3.62 -2.47
N ALA A 576 -87.79 -3.97 -3.57
CA ALA A 576 -89.24 -3.90 -3.71
C ALA A 576 -89.96 -4.86 -2.74
N LEU A 577 -89.44 -6.09 -2.57
CA LEU A 577 -89.94 -7.04 -1.56
C LEU A 577 -89.71 -6.53 -0.14
N HIS A 578 -88.57 -5.91 0.14
CA HIS A 578 -88.26 -5.33 1.45
C HIS A 578 -89.16 -4.12 1.75
N LEU A 579 -89.45 -3.28 0.76
CA LEU A 579 -90.41 -2.18 0.84
C LEU A 579 -91.84 -2.71 1.06
N GLN A 580 -92.24 -3.78 0.36
CA GLN A 580 -93.55 -4.41 0.53
C GLN A 580 -93.70 -5.07 1.92
N ASN A 581 -92.65 -5.73 2.42
CA ASN A 581 -92.62 -6.29 3.77
C ASN A 581 -92.60 -5.20 4.85
N SER A 582 -91.88 -4.10 4.63
CA SER A 582 -91.89 -2.93 5.52
C SER A 582 -93.27 -2.27 5.55
N GLN A 583 -93.96 -2.14 4.42
CA GLN A 583 -95.34 -1.63 4.37
C GLN A 583 -96.36 -2.57 5.02
N ARG A 584 -96.12 -3.89 5.01
CA ARG A 584 -96.93 -4.87 5.77
C ARG A 584 -96.67 -4.80 7.28
N ALA A 585 -95.44 -4.53 7.70
CA ALA A 585 -95.08 -4.38 9.11
C ALA A 585 -95.63 -3.08 9.77
N VAL A 586 -96.02 -2.08 8.96
CA VAL A 586 -96.64 -0.83 9.44
C VAL A 586 -98.19 -0.94 9.54
N LYS A 587 -98.78 -2.05 9.08
CA LYS A 587 -100.24 -2.31 9.13
C LYS A 587 -100.68 -3.33 10.19
N PHE A 588 -99.75 -3.76 11.05
CA PHE A 588 -100.03 -4.41 12.33
C PHE A 588 -99.60 -3.46 13.45
#